data_AF-A0A954Z2S3-F1
#
_entry.id   AF-A0A954Z2S3-F1
#
_cell.length_a   1.000
_cell.length_b   1.000
_cell.length_c   1.000
_cell.angle_alpha   90.00
_cell.angle_beta   90.00
_cell.angle_gamma   90.00
#
_symmetry.space_group_name_H-M   'P 1'
#
loop_
_entity.id
_entity.type
_entity.pdbx_description
1 polymer ?
#
loop_
_entity_poly.entity_id
_entity_poly.type
_entity_poly.pdbx_seq_one_letter_code
_entity_poly.pdbx_strand_id
1 'polypeptide(L)'
;MIPLLGAVFLVAGFVAVIRALGLAETGRHVVAEARQSVSVVRNGALGDDQKEKALQQSAKKLFRSFFTLALGGAAALFAPLLVVWIADALGWISLNAVIDASLSPV
;
A
#
# COMPACT_ATOMS: atom_id res chain seq x y z
N MET A 1 -1.66 -28.90 8.31
CA MET A 1 -2.20 -28.58 6.97
C MET A 1 -3.10 -27.34 6.99
N ILE A 2 -4.11 -27.26 7.85
CA ILE A 2 -5.02 -26.10 7.95
C ILE A 2 -4.29 -24.75 8.19
N PRO A 3 -3.24 -24.66 9.02
CA PRO A 3 -2.51 -23.40 9.22
C PRO A 3 -1.79 -22.89 7.96
N LEU A 4 -1.29 -23.81 7.13
CA LEU A 4 -0.62 -23.48 5.87
C LEU A 4 -1.60 -22.89 4.86
N LEU A 5 -2.84 -23.40 4.82
CA LEU A 5 -3.90 -22.81 3.98
C LEU A 5 -4.22 -21.39 4.41
N GLY A 6 -4.31 -21.14 5.72
CA GLY A 6 -4.48 -19.79 6.26
C GLY A 6 -3.31 -18.87 5.92
N ALA A 7 -2.07 -19.37 5.98
CA ALA A 7 -0.88 -18.58 5.64
C ALA A 7 -0.85 -18.22 4.15
N VAL A 8 -1.11 -19.19 3.27
CA VAL A 8 -1.25 -18.95 1.83
C VAL A 8 -2.37 -17.95 1.55
N PHE A 9 -3.50 -18.07 2.24
CA PHE A 9 -4.61 -17.13 2.13
C PHE A 9 -4.22 -15.71 2.57
N LEU A 10 -3.51 -15.54 3.68
CA LEU A 10 -3.05 -14.23 4.14
C LEU A 10 -2.14 -13.56 3.11
N VAL A 11 -1.14 -14.29 2.61
CA VAL A 11 -0.18 -13.76 1.63
C VAL A 11 -0.87 -13.47 0.29
N ALA A 12 -1.67 -14.42 -0.21
CA ALA A 12 -2.39 -14.24 -1.47
C ALA A 12 -3.43 -13.12 -1.38
N GLY A 13 -4.15 -13.03 -0.26
CA GLY A 13 -5.12 -11.97 0.04
C GLY A 13 -4.46 -10.59 0.10
N PHE A 14 -3.33 -10.46 0.79
CA PHE A 14 -2.55 -9.22 0.82
C PHE A 14 -2.15 -8.79 -0.60
N VAL A 15 -1.57 -9.70 -1.39
CA VAL A 15 -1.16 -9.42 -2.78
C VAL A 15 -2.37 -9.06 -3.65
N ALA A 16 -3.49 -9.76 -3.49
CA ALA A 16 -4.72 -9.50 -4.22
C ALA A 16 -5.26 -8.10 -3.93
N VAL A 17 -5.31 -7.67 -2.67
CA VAL A 17 -5.77 -6.33 -2.28
C VAL A 17 -4.82 -5.25 -2.78
N ILE A 18 -3.49 -5.43 -2.66
CA ILE A 18 -2.48 -4.50 -3.21
C ILE A 18 -2.67 -4.29 -4.71
N ARG A 19 -2.94 -5.39 -5.45
CA ARG A 19 -3.20 -5.34 -6.89
C ARG A 19 -4.54 -4.70 -7.23
N ALA A 20 -5.61 -5.08 -6.53
CA ALA A 20 -6.94 -4.53 -6.74
C ALA A 20 -7.00 -3.02 -6.49
N LEU A 21 -6.23 -2.53 -5.52
CA LEU A 21 -6.12 -1.11 -5.20
C LEU A 21 -5.09 -0.36 -6.06
N GLY A 22 -4.36 -1.05 -6.96
CA GLY A 22 -3.36 -0.42 -7.84
C GLY A 22 -2.23 0.28 -7.09
N LEU A 23 -1.88 -0.18 -5.88
CA LEU A 23 -0.95 0.54 -4.99
C LEU A 23 0.47 0.55 -5.53
N ALA A 24 0.87 -0.51 -6.23
CA ALA A 24 2.17 -0.56 -6.91
C ALA A 24 2.31 0.53 -7.98
N GLU A 25 1.26 0.76 -8.77
CA GLU A 25 1.25 1.79 -9.80
C GLU A 25 1.20 3.20 -9.19
N THR A 26 0.39 3.38 -8.14
CA THR A 26 0.34 4.63 -7.37
C THR A 26 1.72 4.98 -6.81
N GLY A 27 2.46 4.01 -6.28
CA GLY A 27 3.83 4.21 -5.80
C GLY A 27 4.79 4.67 -6.90
N ARG A 28 4.70 4.10 -8.11
CA ARG A 28 5.50 4.53 -9.27
C ARG A 28 5.18 5.97 -9.66
N HIS A 29 3.90 6.34 -9.71
CA HIS A 29 3.48 7.70 -10.00
C HIS A 29 3.98 8.71 -8.96
N VAL A 30 3.99 8.35 -7.68
CA VAL A 30 4.54 9.20 -6.60
C VAL A 30 6.02 9.49 -6.84
N VAL A 31 6.82 8.46 -7.16
CA VAL A 31 8.25 8.64 -7.45
C VAL A 31 8.46 9.52 -8.68
N ALA A 32 7.66 9.33 -9.74
CA ALA A 32 7.72 10.16 -10.94
C ALA A 32 7.38 11.62 -10.64
N GLU A 33 6.29 11.89 -9.91
CA GLU A 33 5.85 13.25 -9.56
C GLU A 33 6.87 13.94 -8.63
N ALA A 34 7.49 13.21 -7.70
CA ALA A 34 8.56 13.74 -6.85
C ALA A 34 9.78 14.15 -7.67
N ARG A 35 10.22 13.31 -8.62
CA ARG A 35 11.33 13.64 -9.54
C ARG A 35 11.00 14.85 -10.41
N GLN A 36 9.77 14.91 -10.93
CA GLN A 36 9.31 16.05 -11.73
C GLN A 36 9.32 17.34 -10.92
N SER A 37 8.89 17.29 -9.66
CA SER A 37 8.88 18.45 -8.77
C SER A 37 10.29 19.00 -8.53
N VAL A 38 11.28 18.11 -8.34
CA VAL A 38 12.70 18.52 -8.23
C VAL A 38 13.19 19.17 -9.53
N SER A 39 12.75 18.68 -10.70
CA SER A 39 13.09 19.31 -11.98
C SER A 39 12.51 20.71 -12.11
N VAL A 40 11.26 20.94 -11.68
CA VAL A 40 10.60 22.26 -11.69
C VAL A 40 11.39 23.28 -10.88
N VAL A 41 11.86 22.91 -9.67
CA VAL A 41 12.68 23.81 -8.83
C VAL A 41 13.97 24.23 -9.54
N ARG A 42 14.62 23.28 -10.22
CA ARG A 42 15.89 23.49 -10.93
C ARG A 42 15.74 24.19 -12.28
N ASN A 43 14.51 24.38 -12.78
CA ASN A 43 14.28 24.96 -14.09
C ASN A 43 14.46 26.49 -14.04
N GLY A 44 15.54 26.99 -14.63
CA GLY A 44 15.83 28.43 -14.72
C GLY A 44 14.94 29.20 -15.71
N ALA A 45 14.20 28.51 -16.59
CA ALA A 45 13.30 29.14 -17.56
C ALA A 45 11.91 29.50 -16.98
N LEU A 46 11.58 28.97 -15.80
CA LEU A 46 10.32 29.28 -15.11
C LEU A 46 10.52 30.45 -14.14
N GLY A 47 9.62 31.42 -14.20
CA GLY A 47 9.49 32.45 -13.16
C GLY A 47 8.96 31.89 -11.84
N ASP A 48 9.16 32.61 -10.74
CA ASP A 48 8.83 32.14 -9.39
C ASP A 48 7.35 31.79 -9.23
N ASP A 49 6.42 32.62 -9.71
CA ASP A 49 4.98 32.34 -9.68
C ASP A 49 4.61 31.04 -10.41
N GLN A 50 5.32 30.72 -11.50
CA GLN A 50 5.07 29.50 -12.26
C GLN A 50 5.58 28.28 -11.51
N LYS A 51 6.75 28.38 -10.87
CA LYS A 51 7.30 27.34 -10.01
C LYS A 51 6.38 27.07 -8.83
N GLU A 52 5.91 28.11 -8.15
CA GLU A 52 5.02 27.97 -7.00
C GLU A 52 3.73 27.23 -7.38
N LYS A 53 3.07 27.65 -8.46
CA LYS A 53 1.84 26.98 -8.94
C LYS A 53 2.09 25.52 -9.29
N ALA A 54 3.19 25.21 -9.98
CA ALA A 54 3.54 23.85 -10.34
C ALA A 54 3.83 22.99 -9.11
N LEU A 55 4.60 23.50 -8.14
CA LEU A 55 4.91 22.80 -6.89
C LEU A 55 3.66 22.58 -6.03
N GLN A 56 2.74 23.56 -5.98
CA GLN A 56 1.49 23.44 -5.24
C GLN A 56 0.59 22.34 -5.85
N GLN A 57 0.55 22.23 -7.18
CA GLN A 57 -0.17 21.15 -7.85
C GLN A 57 0.46 19.78 -7.54
N SER A 58 1.79 19.66 -7.61
CA SER A 58 2.50 18.44 -7.22
C SER A 58 2.24 18.06 -5.76
N ALA A 59 2.27 19.03 -4.85
CA ALA A 59 2.01 18.80 -3.43
C ALA A 59 0.61 18.23 -3.18
N LYS A 60 -0.42 18.77 -3.84
CA LYS A 60 -1.79 18.25 -3.76
C LYS A 60 -1.90 16.80 -4.26
N LYS A 61 -1.25 16.48 -5.37
CA LYS A 61 -1.23 15.10 -5.91
C LYS A 61 -0.50 14.14 -4.96
N LEU A 62 0.68 14.52 -4.47
CA LEU A 62 1.46 13.72 -3.54
C LEU A 62 0.69 13.47 -2.23
N PHE A 63 0.02 14.50 -1.71
CA PHE A 63 -0.82 14.39 -0.51
C PHE A 63 -1.99 13.42 -0.72
N ARG A 64 -2.66 13.46 -1.88
CA ARG A 64 -3.70 12.48 -2.21
C ARG A 64 -3.13 11.07 -2.29
N SER A 65 -2.00 10.89 -2.98
CA SER A 65 -1.34 9.60 -3.09
C SER A 65 -0.88 9.04 -1.74
N PHE A 66 -0.46 9.89 -0.80
CA PHE A 66 -0.14 9.47 0.57
C PHE A 66 -1.32 8.76 1.23
N PHE A 67 -2.52 9.35 1.22
CA PHE A 67 -3.70 8.69 1.79
C PHE A 67 -4.09 7.43 1.04
N THR A 68 -3.99 7.43 -0.29
CA THR A 68 -4.24 6.23 -1.09
C THR A 68 -3.31 5.09 -0.70
N LEU A 69 -2.01 5.36 -0.57
CA LEU A 69 -1.02 4.35 -0.19
C LEU A 69 -1.16 3.93 1.27
N ALA A 70 -1.37 4.87 2.20
CA ALA A 70 -1.48 4.58 3.62
C ALA A 70 -2.75 3.77 3.94
N LEU A 71 -3.91 4.25 3.49
CA LEU A 71 -5.17 3.54 3.71
C LEU A 71 -5.23 2.24 2.91
N GLY A 72 -4.71 2.23 1.69
CA GLY A 72 -4.66 1.02 0.88
C GLY A 72 -3.73 -0.04 1.46
N GLY A 73 -2.57 0.35 1.99
CA GLY A 73 -1.64 -0.55 2.67
C GLY A 73 -2.24 -1.11 3.97
N ALA A 74 -2.89 -0.26 4.76
CA ALA A 74 -3.64 -0.70 5.93
C ALA A 74 -4.74 -1.71 5.54
N ALA A 75 -5.55 -1.39 4.52
CA ALA A 75 -6.59 -2.28 4.04
C ALA A 75 -6.03 -3.61 3.53
N ALA A 76 -4.88 -3.60 2.84
CA ALA A 76 -4.23 -4.82 2.36
C ALA A 76 -3.79 -5.76 3.49
N LEU A 77 -3.38 -5.21 4.64
CA LEU A 77 -3.01 -6.00 5.81
C LEU A 77 -4.24 -6.43 6.61
N PHE A 78 -5.12 -5.48 6.93
CA PHE A 78 -6.26 -5.74 7.81
C PHE A 78 -7.35 -6.56 7.15
N ALA A 79 -7.59 -6.45 5.84
CA ALA A 79 -8.65 -7.22 5.18
C ALA A 79 -8.45 -8.74 5.29
N PRO A 80 -7.32 -9.33 4.85
CA PRO A 80 -7.11 -10.77 4.99
C PRO A 80 -6.96 -11.19 6.46
N LEU A 81 -6.36 -10.35 7.31
CA LEU A 81 -6.24 -10.63 8.74
C LEU A 81 -7.61 -10.70 9.44
N LEU A 82 -8.52 -9.77 9.13
CA LEU A 82 -9.89 -9.78 9.67
C LEU A 82 -10.63 -11.05 9.29
N VAL A 83 -10.45 -11.55 8.07
CA VAL A 83 -11.09 -12.80 7.64
C VAL A 83 -10.58 -13.98 8.47
N VAL A 84 -9.27 -14.07 8.70
CA VAL A 84 -8.69 -15.14 9.55
C VAL A 84 -9.13 -15.00 11.00
N TRP A 85 -9.18 -13.77 11.53
CA TRP A 85 -9.65 -13.50 12.89
C TRP A 85 -11.12 -13.89 13.08
N ILE A 86 -11.99 -13.63 12.10
CA ILE A 86 -13.39 -14.09 12.12
C ILE A 86 -13.44 -15.62 12.10
N ALA A 87 -12.62 -16.28 11.28
CA ALA A 87 -12.57 -17.74 11.21
C ALA A 87 -12.09 -18.37 12.54
N ASP A 88 -11.18 -17.71 13.25
CA ASP A 88 -10.73 -18.08 14.60
C ASP A 88 -11.84 -17.90 15.64
N ALA A 89 -12.57 -16.79 15.59
CA ALA A 89 -13.73 -16.56 16.46
C ALA A 89 -14.85 -17.60 16.26
N LEU A 90 -14.96 -18.19 15.06
CA LEU A 90 -15.89 -19.28 14.74
C LEU A 90 -15.34 -20.67 15.07
N GLY A 91 -14.10 -20.77 15.55
CA GLY A 91 -13.44 -22.02 15.90
C GLY A 91 -13.00 -22.87 14.69
N TRP A 92 -12.95 -22.29 13.49
CA TRP A 92 -12.56 -23.02 12.27
C TRP A 92 -11.04 -23.21 12.16
N ILE A 93 -10.27 -22.17 12.47
CA ILE A 93 -8.80 -22.16 12.33
C ILE A 93 -8.19 -21.34 13.47
N SER A 94 -6.97 -21.67 13.93
CA SER A 94 -6.29 -20.84 14.93
C SER A 94 -5.51 -19.69 14.29
N LEU A 95 -5.80 -18.44 14.67
CA LEU A 95 -5.07 -17.26 14.17
C LEU A 95 -3.57 -17.34 14.51
N ASN A 96 -3.23 -17.70 15.74
CA ASN A 96 -1.83 -17.81 16.18
C ASN A 96 -1.06 -18.84 15.34
N ALA A 97 -1.65 -20.02 15.10
CA ALA A 97 -1.02 -21.06 14.29
C ALA A 97 -0.78 -20.62 12.84
N VAL A 98 -1.66 -19.77 12.29
CA VAL A 98 -1.56 -19.25 10.93
C VAL A 98 -0.48 -18.18 10.84
N ILE A 99 -0.37 -17.31 11.84
CA ILE A 99 0.71 -16.31 11.93
C ILE A 99 2.06 -17.01 12.05
N ASP A 100 2.18 -18.00 12.95
CA ASP A 100 3.41 -18.76 13.13
C ASP A 100 3.81 -19.48 11.83
N ALA A 101 2.86 -20.08 11.12
CA ALA A 101 3.10 -20.70 9.82
C ALA A 101 3.50 -19.69 8.73
N SER A 102 3.08 -18.43 8.85
CA SER A 102 3.42 -17.36 7.90
C SER A 102 4.81 -16.76 8.16
N LEU A 103 5.28 -16.80 9.42
CA LEU A 103 6.55 -16.21 9.85
C LEU A 103 7.67 -17.25 10.04
N SER A 104 7.35 -18.54 10.02
CA SER A 104 8.34 -19.60 10.12
C SER A 104 9.33 -19.50 8.96
N PRO A 105 10.65 -19.46 9.22
CA PRO A 105 11.62 -19.74 8.17
C PRO A 105 11.37 -21.16 7.65
N VAL A 106 11.36 -21.32 6.32
CA VAL A 106 11.20 -22.60 5.64
C VAL A 106 12.39 -23.50 5.91
#